data_AF-A0A955VSL6-F1
#
_entry.id   AF-A0A955VSL6-F1
#
_cell.length_a   1.000
_cell.length_b   1.000
_cell.length_c   1.000
_cell.angle_alpha   90.00
_cell.angle_beta   90.00
_cell.angle_gamma   90.00
#
_symmetry.space_group_name_H-M   'P 1'
#
loop_
_entity.id
_entity.type
_entity.pdbx_description
1 polymer ?
#
loop_
_entity_poly.entity_id
_entity_poly.type
_entity_poly.pdbx_seq_one_letter_code
_entity_poly.pdbx_strand_id
1 'polypeptide(L)'
;MGRWLNLELLDSTGTPFRQRPFSLHWAGGGVDGTTAPNGLISLEIPAGVETATLRVAWREFTLDFRLPPADDVAGAQARLNQLNFFSGKVDGDLGPKTRQAIERFQRAHHLDPTGALDAATAQRLAEEHGT
;
A
#
# COMPACT_ATOMS: atom_id res chain seq x y z
N MET A 1 0.22 -8.95 -14.49
CA MET A 1 0.28 -9.60 -13.16
C MET A 1 -0.61 -8.79 -12.23
N GLY A 2 -1.55 -9.40 -11.50
CA GLY A 2 -2.36 -8.69 -10.50
C GLY A 2 -1.67 -8.62 -9.14
N ARG A 3 -2.29 -7.90 -8.21
CA ARG A 3 -1.90 -7.78 -6.80
C ARG A 3 -2.91 -8.53 -5.93
N TRP A 4 -2.45 -9.25 -4.91
CA TRP A 4 -3.35 -9.89 -3.95
C TRP A 4 -3.81 -8.89 -2.90
N LEU A 5 -5.12 -8.75 -2.75
CA LEU A 5 -5.75 -8.00 -1.67
C LEU A 5 -6.33 -8.98 -0.65
N ASN A 6 -5.91 -8.81 0.60
CA ASN A 6 -6.48 -9.51 1.76
C ASN A 6 -7.07 -8.48 2.72
N LEU A 7 -8.39 -8.55 2.92
CA LEU A 7 -9.10 -7.70 3.86
C LEU A 7 -9.87 -8.56 4.85
N GLU A 8 -9.76 -8.24 6.13
CA GLU A 8 -10.61 -8.81 7.18
C GLU A 8 -11.66 -7.78 7.56
N LEU A 9 -12.94 -8.11 7.34
CA LEU A 9 -14.04 -7.23 7.69
C LEU A 9 -14.59 -7.61 9.06
N LEU A 10 -14.39 -6.70 10.01
CA LEU A 10 -14.87 -6.81 11.38
C LEU A 10 -15.86 -5.68 11.69
N ASP A 11 -16.85 -5.97 12.51
CA ASP A 11 -17.73 -4.94 13.08
C ASP A 11 -17.02 -4.14 14.19
N SER A 12 -17.73 -3.19 14.79
CA SER A 12 -17.17 -2.33 15.85
C SER A 12 -16.76 -3.09 17.12
N THR A 13 -17.18 -4.33 17.27
CA THR A 13 -16.83 -5.21 18.40
C THR A 13 -15.70 -6.18 18.08
N GLY A 14 -15.18 -6.14 16.84
CA GLY A 14 -14.18 -7.10 16.35
C GLY A 14 -14.80 -8.41 15.85
N THR A 15 -16.13 -8.50 15.73
CA THR A 15 -16.79 -9.70 15.22
C THR A 15 -16.76 -9.71 13.70
N PRO A 16 -16.36 -10.81 13.04
CA PRO A 16 -16.28 -10.81 11.58
C PRO A 16 -17.64 -10.66 10.89
N PHE A 17 -17.66 -9.94 9.77
CA PHE A 17 -18.78 -9.93 8.84
C PHE A 17 -18.81 -11.26 8.08
N ARG A 18 -19.36 -12.31 8.69
CA ARG A 18 -19.38 -13.67 8.13
C ARG A 18 -20.40 -13.81 7.02
N GLN A 19 -20.00 -14.41 5.89
CA GLN A 19 -20.91 -14.78 4.79
C GLN A 19 -21.81 -13.63 4.34
N ARG A 20 -21.27 -12.41 4.27
CA ARG A 20 -21.98 -11.22 3.83
C ARG A 20 -21.67 -10.92 2.38
N PRO A 21 -22.67 -10.53 1.57
CA PRO A 21 -22.41 -10.08 0.23
C PRO A 21 -21.56 -8.81 0.26
N PHE A 22 -20.61 -8.74 -0.64
CA PHE A 22 -19.84 -7.55 -0.92
C PHE A 22 -19.75 -7.33 -2.42
N SER A 23 -19.53 -6.08 -2.80
CA SER A 23 -19.11 -5.70 -4.16
C SER A 23 -17.86 -4.84 -4.05
N LEU A 24 -16.89 -5.09 -4.91
CA LEU A 24 -15.68 -4.29 -5.04
C LEU A 24 -15.61 -3.78 -6.47
N HIS A 25 -15.74 -2.47 -6.66
CA HIS A 25 -15.73 -1.85 -7.98
C HIS A 25 -14.53 -0.94 -8.17
N TRP A 26 -13.96 -0.90 -9.37
CA TRP A 26 -12.89 0.01 -9.76
C TRP A 26 -13.12 0.52 -11.19
N ALA A 27 -12.27 1.44 -11.64
CA ALA A 27 -12.32 1.93 -13.02
C ALA A 27 -12.10 0.78 -14.00
N GLY A 28 -13.15 0.43 -14.77
CA GLY A 28 -13.08 -0.61 -15.79
C GLY A 28 -13.40 -2.04 -15.30
N GLY A 29 -13.87 -2.22 -14.06
CA GLY A 29 -14.29 -3.54 -13.60
C GLY A 29 -14.81 -3.60 -12.17
N GLY A 30 -15.11 -4.82 -11.73
CA GLY A 30 -15.49 -5.09 -10.36
C GLY A 30 -15.68 -6.58 -10.13
N VAL A 31 -15.79 -6.94 -8.86
CA VAL A 31 -16.09 -8.30 -8.42
C VAL A 31 -17.14 -8.24 -7.33
N ASP A 32 -18.16 -9.07 -7.49
CA ASP A 32 -19.14 -9.36 -6.46
C ASP A 32 -18.77 -10.68 -5.79
N GLY A 33 -19.03 -10.77 -4.50
CA GLY A 33 -18.71 -11.97 -3.75
C GLY A 33 -19.37 -12.01 -2.40
N THR A 34 -18.97 -13.02 -1.64
CA THR A 34 -19.42 -13.22 -0.26
C THR A 34 -18.19 -13.39 0.61
N THR A 35 -18.14 -12.69 1.75
CA THR A 35 -17.04 -12.83 2.70
C THR A 35 -16.96 -14.27 3.23
N ALA A 36 -15.76 -14.72 3.55
CA ALA A 36 -15.56 -16.03 4.17
C ALA A 36 -16.21 -16.09 5.57
N PRO A 37 -16.37 -17.30 6.17
CA PRO A 37 -16.90 -17.43 7.53
C PRO A 37 -16.10 -16.69 8.61
N ASN A 38 -14.84 -16.35 8.35
CA ASN A 38 -14.00 -15.52 9.22
C ASN A 38 -13.97 -14.04 8.79
N GLY A 39 -14.84 -13.61 7.88
CA GLY A 39 -14.90 -12.22 7.40
C GLY A 39 -13.80 -11.82 6.43
N LEU A 40 -12.95 -12.76 5.99
CA LEU A 40 -11.92 -12.47 5.00
C LEU A 40 -12.49 -12.30 3.60
N ILE A 41 -11.87 -11.38 2.86
CA ILE A 41 -11.95 -11.20 1.43
C ILE A 41 -10.53 -11.36 0.89
N SER A 42 -10.34 -12.33 -0.02
CA SER A 42 -9.07 -12.59 -0.70
C SER A 42 -9.33 -12.63 -2.19
N LEU A 43 -8.76 -11.66 -2.92
CA LEU A 43 -8.95 -11.53 -4.36
C LEU A 43 -7.71 -10.92 -5.03
N GLU A 44 -7.54 -11.24 -6.31
CA GLU A 44 -6.52 -10.62 -7.15
C GLU A 44 -7.11 -9.39 -7.84
N ILE A 45 -6.51 -8.21 -7.62
CA ILE A 45 -6.86 -6.96 -8.27
C ILE A 45 -5.87 -6.69 -9.40
N PRO A 46 -6.29 -6.21 -10.58
CA PRO A 46 -5.36 -5.76 -11.60
C PRO A 46 -4.38 -4.70 -11.06
N ALA A 47 -3.10 -4.77 -11.43
CA ALA A 47 -2.07 -3.87 -10.91
C ALA A 47 -2.35 -2.39 -11.22
N GLY A 48 -3.03 -2.08 -12.31
CA GLY A 48 -3.40 -0.70 -12.70
C GLY A 48 -4.57 -0.09 -11.93
N VAL A 49 -5.17 -0.80 -10.97
CA VAL A 49 -6.24 -0.24 -10.15
C VAL A 49 -5.65 0.68 -9.09
N GLU A 50 -5.88 1.98 -9.23
CA GLU A 50 -5.49 3.00 -8.26
C GLU A 50 -6.47 3.09 -7.09
N THR A 51 -7.77 2.99 -7.38
CA THR A 51 -8.82 3.09 -6.38
C THR A 51 -9.88 2.02 -6.61
N ALA A 52 -10.39 1.44 -5.53
CA ALA A 52 -11.58 0.61 -5.58
C ALA A 52 -12.55 0.97 -4.45
N THR A 53 -13.83 0.84 -4.75
CA THR A 53 -14.93 1.06 -3.82
C THR A 53 -15.44 -0.29 -3.35
N LEU A 54 -15.22 -0.61 -2.07
CA LEU A 54 -15.77 -1.77 -1.41
C LEU A 54 -17.12 -1.42 -0.77
N ARG A 55 -18.17 -2.14 -1.14
CA ARG A 55 -19.48 -2.04 -0.51
C ARG A 55 -19.81 -3.34 0.18
N VAL A 56 -20.10 -3.26 1.48
CA VAL A 56 -20.48 -4.40 2.31
C VAL A 56 -21.65 -3.97 3.19
N ALA A 57 -22.76 -4.70 3.10
CA ALA A 57 -24.02 -4.29 3.72
C ALA A 57 -24.40 -2.84 3.33
N TRP A 58 -24.60 -1.95 4.31
CA TRP A 58 -24.93 -0.53 4.10
C TRP A 58 -23.70 0.39 4.08
N ARG A 59 -22.49 -0.17 4.12
CA ARG A 59 -21.26 0.61 4.23
C ARG A 59 -20.47 0.57 2.93
N GLU A 60 -19.88 1.71 2.62
CA GLU A 60 -19.03 1.92 1.45
C GLU A 60 -17.67 2.43 1.94
N PHE A 61 -16.60 1.81 1.44
CA PHE A 61 -15.23 2.12 1.77
C PHE A 61 -14.47 2.36 0.47
N THR A 62 -13.71 3.45 0.41
CA THR A 62 -12.76 3.67 -0.69
C THR A 62 -11.41 3.12 -0.27
N LEU A 63 -10.91 2.17 -1.06
CA LEU A 63 -9.58 1.63 -0.97
C LEU A 63 -8.72 2.41 -1.97
N ASP A 64 -7.80 3.22 -1.46
CA ASP A 64 -6.79 3.89 -2.27
C ASP A 64 -5.53 3.03 -2.27
N PHE A 65 -5.15 2.57 -3.45
CA PHE A 65 -3.99 1.72 -3.66
C PHE A 65 -2.81 2.48 -4.27
N ARG A 66 -2.92 3.81 -4.43
CA ARG A 66 -1.81 4.66 -4.83
C ARG A 66 -0.77 4.69 -3.73
N LEU A 67 0.50 4.74 -4.14
CA LEU A 67 1.57 4.98 -3.18
C LEU A 67 1.46 6.44 -2.70
N PRO A 68 1.68 6.72 -1.40
CA PRO A 68 1.85 8.10 -0.95
C PRO A 68 2.99 8.77 -1.74
N PRO A 69 3.02 10.12 -1.82
CA PRO A 69 4.11 10.85 -2.47
C PRO A 69 5.50 10.40 -1.99
N ALA A 70 6.51 10.43 -2.86
CA ALA A 70 7.85 9.92 -2.51
C ALA A 70 8.58 10.80 -1.48
N ASP A 71 8.14 12.05 -1.29
CA ASP A 71 8.57 12.97 -0.25
C ASP A 71 7.83 12.78 1.08
N ASP A 72 6.80 11.94 1.12
CA ASP A 72 6.20 11.43 2.35
C ASP A 72 6.96 10.19 2.85
N VAL A 73 7.09 10.05 4.18
CA VAL A 73 7.87 8.96 4.78
C VAL A 73 7.28 7.59 4.45
N ALA A 74 5.95 7.44 4.47
CA ALA A 74 5.31 6.16 4.13
C ALA A 74 5.48 5.86 2.63
N GLY A 75 5.40 6.89 1.78
CA GLY A 75 5.67 6.78 0.35
C GLY A 75 7.12 6.36 0.04
N ALA A 76 8.09 6.92 0.76
CA ALA A 76 9.49 6.53 0.66
C ALA A 76 9.73 5.10 1.17
N GLN A 77 9.17 4.74 2.33
CA GLN A 77 9.27 3.39 2.90
C GLN A 77 8.74 2.32 1.94
N ALA A 78 7.57 2.57 1.34
CA ALA A 78 6.96 1.62 0.39
C ALA A 78 7.87 1.37 -0.81
N ARG A 79 8.40 2.44 -1.41
CA ARG A 79 9.32 2.37 -2.56
C ARG A 79 10.63 1.71 -2.19
N LEU A 80 11.25 2.07 -1.06
CA LEU A 80 12.48 1.44 -0.58
C LEU A 80 12.32 -0.06 -0.37
N ASN A 81 11.19 -0.51 0.16
CA ASN A 81 10.90 -1.93 0.31
C ASN A 81 10.74 -2.64 -1.05
N GLN A 82 10.03 -2.03 -2.00
CA GLN A 82 9.87 -2.57 -3.36
C GLN A 82 11.19 -2.64 -4.12
N LEU A 83 12.08 -1.66 -3.90
CA LEU A 83 13.43 -1.61 -4.45
C LEU A 83 14.45 -2.46 -3.67
N ASN A 84 14.00 -3.28 -2.72
CA ASN A 84 14.84 -4.17 -1.88
C ASN A 84 15.86 -3.48 -0.97
N PHE A 85 15.65 -2.21 -0.63
CA PHE A 85 16.46 -1.49 0.35
C PHE A 85 15.98 -1.68 1.81
N PHE A 86 14.82 -2.31 2.00
CA PHE A 86 14.24 -2.72 3.30
C PHE A 86 14.22 -1.60 4.36
N SER A 87 13.19 -0.75 4.34
CA SER A 87 12.96 0.30 5.35
C SER A 87 12.25 -0.21 6.62
N GLY A 88 11.73 -1.44 6.59
CA GLY A 88 10.88 -1.98 7.66
C GLY A 88 9.40 -1.87 7.32
N LYS A 89 8.56 -1.70 8.34
CA LYS A 89 7.12 -1.51 8.12
C LYS A 89 6.88 -0.16 7.43
N VAL A 90 5.88 -0.11 6.55
CA VAL A 90 5.37 1.15 6.01
C VAL A 90 4.39 1.72 7.04
N ASP A 91 4.92 2.51 7.98
CA ASP A 91 4.19 3.08 9.11
C ASP A 91 4.23 4.61 9.15
N GLY A 92 5.01 5.25 8.27
CA GLY A 92 5.17 6.70 8.22
C GLY A 92 6.23 7.23 9.19
N ASP A 93 6.94 6.37 9.92
CA ASP A 93 7.95 6.79 10.89
C ASP A 93 9.38 6.77 10.31
N LEU A 94 10.08 7.90 10.40
CA LEU A 94 11.48 8.04 9.96
C LEU A 94 12.48 7.51 11.02
N GLY A 95 12.28 6.25 11.39
CA GLY A 95 13.10 5.53 12.37
C GLY A 95 14.46 5.05 11.82
N PRO A 96 15.29 4.39 12.65
CA PRO A 96 16.63 3.98 12.28
C PRO A 96 16.70 3.06 11.05
N LYS A 97 15.75 2.13 10.90
CA LYS A 97 15.67 1.23 9.73
C LYS A 97 15.38 2.00 8.45
N THR A 98 14.43 2.94 8.50
CA THR A 98 14.09 3.82 7.37
C THR A 98 15.31 4.66 6.96
N ARG A 99 15.99 5.31 7.92
CA ARG A 99 17.20 6.11 7.64
C ARG A 99 18.32 5.30 7.02
N GLN A 100 18.56 4.09 7.53
CA GLN A 100 19.57 3.19 6.98
C GLN A 100 19.21 2.73 5.56
N ALA A 101 17.92 2.47 5.29
CA ALA A 101 17.46 2.13 3.94
C ALA A 101 17.64 3.31 2.97
N ILE A 102 17.34 4.53 3.42
CA ILE A 102 17.59 5.76 2.65
C ILE A 102 19.07 5.92 2.36
N GLU A 103 19.94 5.75 3.35
CA GLU A 103 21.39 5.87 3.17
C GLU A 103 21.93 4.84 2.16
N ARG A 104 21.45 3.59 2.23
CA ARG A 104 21.80 2.55 1.25
C ARG A 104 21.34 2.93 -0.16
N PHE A 105 20.12 3.43 -0.29
CA PHE A 105 19.55 3.89 -1.55
C PHE A 105 20.37 5.06 -2.12
N GLN A 106 20.63 6.08 -1.31
CA GLN A 106 21.45 7.23 -1.70
C GLN A 106 22.82 6.78 -2.23
N ARG A 107 23.51 5.86 -1.53
CA ARG A 107 24.79 5.29 -2.01
C ARG A 107 24.65 4.56 -3.34
N ALA A 108 23.60 3.75 -3.50
CA ALA A 108 23.36 3.01 -4.73
C ALA A 108 23.07 3.91 -5.93
N HIS A 109 22.49 5.09 -5.69
CA HIS A 109 22.14 6.07 -6.73
C HIS A 109 23.07 7.30 -6.75
N HIS A 110 24.26 7.21 -6.16
CA HIS A 110 25.29 8.26 -6.16
C HIS A 110 24.82 9.62 -5.62
N LEU A 111 23.92 9.61 -4.64
CA LEU A 111 23.50 10.77 -3.86
C LEU A 111 24.33 10.88 -2.58
N ASP A 112 24.30 12.06 -1.95
CA ASP A 112 24.88 12.24 -0.63
C ASP A 112 24.18 11.31 0.40
N PRO A 113 24.92 10.42 1.09
CA PRO A 113 24.33 9.41 1.95
C PRO A 113 23.96 9.97 3.33
N THR A 114 23.05 10.94 3.36
CA THR A 114 22.60 11.65 4.56
C THR A 114 21.68 10.80 5.46
N GLY A 115 21.06 9.76 4.90
CA GLY A 115 20.00 8.99 5.56
C GLY A 115 18.71 9.79 5.79
N ALA A 116 18.61 11.00 5.22
CA ALA A 116 17.45 11.87 5.30
C ALA A 116 16.60 11.78 4.03
N LEU A 117 15.28 11.88 4.17
CA LEU A 117 14.37 12.00 3.02
C LEU A 117 14.39 13.45 2.52
N ASP A 118 15.42 13.80 1.75
CA ASP A 118 15.53 15.09 1.09
C ASP A 118 14.89 15.09 -0.32
N ALA A 119 14.79 16.26 -0.93
CA ALA A 119 14.16 16.42 -2.24
C ALA A 119 14.85 15.59 -3.34
N ALA A 120 16.18 15.49 -3.32
CA ALA A 120 16.93 14.71 -4.29
C ALA A 120 16.64 13.20 -4.15
N THR A 121 16.57 12.73 -2.90
CA THR A 121 16.22 11.34 -2.57
C THR A 121 14.78 11.02 -2.95
N ALA A 122 13.83 11.89 -2.60
CA ALA A 122 12.41 11.72 -2.93
C ALA A 122 12.18 11.71 -4.45
N GLN A 123 12.83 12.64 -5.18
CA GLN A 123 12.77 12.67 -6.63
C GLN A 123 13.33 11.37 -7.24
N ARG A 124 14.52 10.92 -6.79
CA ARG A 124 15.12 9.68 -7.28
C ARG A 124 14.23 8.47 -6.97
N LEU A 125 13.61 8.39 -5.79
CA LEU A 125 12.65 7.33 -5.44
C LEU A 125 11.43 7.33 -6.38
N ALA A 126 10.90 8.50 -6.70
CA ALA A 126 9.78 8.62 -7.64
C ALA A 126 10.17 8.22 -9.07
N GLU A 127 11.39 8.51 -9.51
CA GLU A 127 11.91 8.10 -10.82
C GLU A 127 12.12 6.58 -10.92
N GLU A 128 12.65 5.96 -9.86
CA GLU A 128 12.88 4.50 -9.81
C GLU A 128 11.58 3.71 -9.60
N HIS A 129 10.62 4.26 -8.86
CA HIS A 129 9.36 3.59 -8.54
C HIS A 129 8.18 4.57 -8.47
N GLY A 130 7.79 5.10 -9.63
CA GLY A 130 6.62 5.95 -9.83
C GLY A 130 5.39 5.14 -10.23
N THR A 131 4.54 4.77 -9.27
CA THR A 131 3.20 4.21 -9.53
C THR A 131 2.17 4.84 -8.62
#